data_AF-C7QCF8-F1
#
_entry.id   AF-C7QCF8-F1
#
_cell.length_a   1.000
_cell.length_b   1.000
_cell.length_c   1.000
_cell.angle_alpha   90.00
_cell.angle_beta   90.00
_cell.angle_gamma   90.00
#
_symmetry.space_group_name_H-M   'P 1'
#
loop_
_entity.id
_entity.type
_entity.pdbx_description
1 polymer ?
#
loop_
_entity_poly.entity_id
_entity_poly.type
_entity_poly.pdbx_seq_one_letter_code
_entity_poly.pdbx_strand_id
1 'polypeptide(L)'
;MSSGVSVLVVVHPPKVIGDPLVFEQFLHDLTVTAYQVDFAHPDTLAAAPHTVIGSARYTAENDSTNTIYQLTNVLETKLYSAAVAVIDVDPAVLAKYSSPQSLVNVVVSVTRGGSKIREDSLDYDVQLWGSSGSPYAVPLTSVLGVGGTSLALDGTESGGIVGFYLALPDPAFDAGSGTTYLVPPADGGAPAFADLKAAVDAILAEDPSGVSDPADLTPQQCLHIARELVGNRYAAPLPAPSSAVQELYTSGSDDDRKHFESTLQSYYATLDAEAGRLAGFIYAWSAALNCTGLTKAAARAALTFPLRVTSTPGVAQAAQAGVVLHN
;
A
#
# COMPACT_ATOMS: atom_id res chain seq x y z
N MET A 1 -7.62 -22.93 -15.96
CA MET A 1 -8.63 -22.57 -16.96
C MET A 1 -9.29 -21.30 -16.45
N SER A 2 -9.32 -20.22 -17.24
CA SER A 2 -9.96 -18.96 -16.84
C SER A 2 -11.43 -19.21 -16.47
N SER A 3 -11.91 -18.54 -15.42
CA SER A 3 -13.31 -18.62 -15.01
C SER A 3 -14.23 -17.84 -15.95
N GLY A 4 -13.66 -16.94 -16.76
CA GLY A 4 -14.38 -15.98 -17.58
C GLY A 4 -14.89 -14.76 -16.79
N VAL A 5 -14.63 -14.69 -15.49
CA VAL A 5 -15.00 -13.56 -14.63
C VAL A 5 -13.77 -13.03 -13.90
N SER A 6 -13.56 -11.72 -13.96
CA SER A 6 -12.36 -11.08 -13.43
C SER A 6 -12.63 -9.78 -12.70
N VAL A 7 -11.70 -9.43 -11.82
CA VAL A 7 -11.54 -8.07 -11.33
C VAL A 7 -10.51 -7.37 -12.23
N LEU A 8 -10.90 -6.24 -12.81
CA LEU A 8 -9.98 -5.37 -13.55
C LEU A 8 -9.47 -4.27 -12.65
N VAL A 9 -8.16 -4.25 -12.40
CA VAL A 9 -7.50 -3.24 -11.58
C VAL A 9 -6.63 -2.38 -12.47
N VAL A 10 -6.90 -1.07 -12.51
CA VAL A 10 -6.01 -0.13 -13.20
C VAL A 10 -4.90 0.27 -12.24
N VAL A 11 -3.68 -0.18 -12.52
CA VAL A 11 -2.49 0.20 -11.76
C VAL A 11 -1.81 1.39 -12.40
N HIS A 12 -1.41 2.37 -11.60
CA HIS A 12 -0.76 3.59 -12.09
C HIS A 12 0.27 4.09 -11.09
N PRO A 13 1.36 4.76 -11.52
CA PRO A 13 2.27 5.44 -10.62
C PRO A 13 1.59 6.66 -9.95
N PRO A 14 2.16 7.23 -8.88
CA PRO A 14 1.55 8.38 -8.20
C PRO A 14 1.66 9.67 -9.04
N LYS A 15 2.58 9.69 -10.01
CA LYS A 15 2.80 10.78 -10.96
C LYS A 15 3.06 10.22 -12.35
N VAL A 16 2.72 11.00 -13.39
CA VAL A 16 3.00 10.62 -14.77
C VAL A 16 4.50 10.40 -14.95
N ILE A 17 4.87 9.28 -15.55
CA ILE A 17 6.27 8.97 -15.88
C ILE A 17 6.49 9.41 -17.32
N GLY A 18 7.39 10.37 -17.51
CA GLY A 18 7.63 10.96 -18.84
C GLY A 18 8.13 9.97 -19.89
N ASP A 19 8.79 8.88 -19.45
CA ASP A 19 9.23 7.78 -20.30
C ASP A 19 8.39 6.51 -20.01
N PRO A 20 7.55 6.06 -20.95
CA PRO A 20 6.74 4.86 -20.78
C PRO A 20 7.53 3.57 -20.56
N LEU A 21 8.77 3.47 -21.05
CA LEU A 21 9.63 2.30 -20.85
C LEU A 21 10.12 2.19 -19.41
N VAL A 22 10.26 3.32 -18.70
CA VAL A 22 10.56 3.32 -17.26
C VAL A 22 9.38 2.75 -16.47
N PHE A 23 8.14 3.01 -16.89
CA PHE A 23 6.98 2.40 -16.27
C PHE A 23 6.90 0.90 -16.59
N GLU A 24 7.21 0.49 -17.81
CA GLU A 24 7.26 -0.93 -18.17
C GLU A 24 8.27 -1.71 -17.33
N GLN A 25 9.48 -1.16 -17.17
CA GLN A 25 10.51 -1.72 -16.28
C GLN A 25 9.99 -1.88 -14.84
N PHE A 26 9.20 -0.93 -14.37
CA PHE A 26 8.56 -1.00 -13.06
C PHE A 26 7.47 -2.07 -12.97
N LEU A 27 6.92 -2.55 -14.08
CA LEU A 27 5.99 -3.68 -14.06
C LEU A 27 6.71 -5.02 -13.91
N HIS A 28 8.01 -5.14 -14.22
CA HIS A 28 8.73 -6.41 -14.11
C HIS A 28 8.64 -7.04 -12.72
N ASP A 29 8.33 -8.34 -12.70
CA ASP A 29 8.08 -9.16 -11.52
C ASP A 29 6.95 -8.66 -10.60
N LEU A 30 6.10 -7.74 -11.08
CA LEU A 30 4.95 -7.26 -10.33
C LEU A 30 3.88 -8.34 -10.24
N THR A 31 3.37 -8.57 -9.04
CA THR A 31 2.24 -9.46 -8.76
C THR A 31 1.21 -8.72 -7.90
N VAL A 32 -0.03 -8.67 -8.39
CA VAL A 32 -1.20 -8.14 -7.68
C VAL A 32 -2.07 -9.32 -7.26
N THR A 33 -2.16 -9.59 -5.97
CA THR A 33 -3.00 -10.67 -5.44
C THR A 33 -4.21 -10.07 -4.75
N ALA A 34 -5.41 -10.48 -5.17
CA ALA A 34 -6.65 -10.07 -4.53
C ALA A 34 -7.14 -11.15 -3.57
N TYR A 35 -7.65 -10.68 -2.43
CA TYR A 35 -8.23 -11.49 -1.39
C TYR A 35 -9.66 -11.01 -1.14
N GLN A 36 -10.57 -11.96 -0.98
CA GLN A 36 -11.94 -11.68 -0.55
C GLN A 36 -11.96 -11.40 0.95
N VAL A 37 -12.72 -10.39 1.33
CA VAL A 37 -13.06 -10.11 2.73
C VAL A 37 -14.51 -10.49 2.98
N ASP A 38 -14.71 -11.63 3.63
CA ASP A 38 -16.01 -12.06 4.13
C ASP A 38 -16.26 -11.45 5.52
N PHE A 39 -17.05 -10.38 5.60
CA PHE A 39 -17.51 -9.85 6.88
C PHE A 39 -18.72 -10.63 7.39
N ALA A 40 -18.50 -11.61 8.27
CA ALA A 40 -19.59 -12.21 9.06
C ALA A 40 -19.84 -11.38 10.33
N HIS A 41 -20.58 -10.26 10.23
CA HIS A 41 -21.02 -9.38 11.34
C HIS A 41 -19.88 -8.80 12.24
N PRO A 42 -19.92 -7.52 12.66
CA PRO A 42 -18.77 -6.85 13.27
C PRO A 42 -18.43 -7.32 14.70
N ASP A 43 -19.32 -8.04 15.40
CA ASP A 43 -19.16 -8.34 16.82
C ASP A 43 -18.47 -9.69 17.13
N THR A 44 -18.08 -10.48 16.12
CA THR A 44 -17.51 -11.83 16.33
C THR A 44 -16.26 -12.17 15.53
N LEU A 45 -15.64 -11.20 14.85
CA LEU A 45 -14.51 -11.51 13.97
C LEU A 45 -13.17 -11.46 14.71
N ALA A 46 -12.57 -12.65 14.91
CA ALA A 46 -11.12 -12.76 14.79
C ALA A 46 -10.72 -12.26 13.39
N ALA A 47 -9.54 -11.66 13.24
CA ALA A 47 -9.04 -11.15 11.95
C ALA A 47 -9.39 -12.11 10.82
N ALA A 48 -10.15 -11.61 9.83
CA ALA A 48 -10.75 -12.45 8.80
C ALA A 48 -9.65 -13.25 8.09
N PRO A 49 -9.80 -14.57 7.88
CA PRO A 49 -8.94 -15.27 6.94
C PRO A 49 -9.22 -14.70 5.54
N HIS A 50 -8.26 -13.94 5.02
CA HIS A 50 -8.25 -13.45 3.65
C HIS A 50 -8.20 -14.66 2.71
N THR A 51 -9.28 -14.93 1.97
CA THR A 51 -9.31 -16.01 0.97
C THR A 51 -8.81 -15.46 -0.35
N VAL A 52 -7.75 -16.03 -0.92
CA VAL A 52 -7.25 -15.62 -2.25
C VAL A 52 -8.35 -15.86 -3.28
N ILE A 53 -8.72 -14.83 -4.03
CA ILE A 53 -9.66 -14.95 -5.15
C ILE A 53 -8.95 -15.06 -6.49
N GLY A 54 -7.74 -14.52 -6.61
CA GLY A 54 -6.94 -14.56 -7.82
C GLY A 54 -5.69 -13.68 -7.74
N SER A 55 -4.84 -13.79 -8.76
CA SER A 55 -3.65 -12.96 -8.90
C SER A 55 -3.38 -12.58 -10.35
N ALA A 56 -2.88 -11.36 -10.56
CA ALA A 56 -2.34 -10.92 -11.83
C ALA A 56 -0.81 -10.71 -11.74
N ARG A 57 -0.09 -10.98 -12.82
CA ARG A 57 1.38 -10.86 -12.87
C ARG A 57 1.92 -10.28 -14.17
N TYR A 58 3.06 -9.61 -14.07
CA TYR A 58 3.90 -9.22 -15.21
C TYR A 58 5.31 -9.80 -14.99
N THR A 59 5.76 -10.67 -15.89
CA THR A 59 7.09 -11.30 -15.80
C THR A 59 8.09 -10.61 -16.71
N ALA A 60 7.78 -10.53 -18.00
CA ALA A 60 8.60 -9.86 -19.00
C ALA A 60 7.79 -9.37 -20.19
N GLU A 61 8.37 -8.48 -20.98
CA GLU A 61 7.83 -8.07 -22.27
C GLU A 61 7.51 -9.31 -23.13
N ASN A 62 6.34 -9.32 -23.77
CA ASN A 62 5.87 -10.39 -24.67
C ASN A 62 5.69 -11.79 -24.03
N ASP A 63 5.67 -11.92 -22.70
CA ASP A 63 5.38 -13.20 -22.05
C ASP A 63 3.90 -13.57 -22.17
N SER A 64 3.63 -14.74 -22.79
CA SER A 64 2.29 -15.32 -22.96
C SER A 64 1.49 -15.53 -21.67
N THR A 65 2.18 -15.52 -20.52
CA THR A 65 1.61 -15.77 -19.21
C THR A 65 1.39 -14.51 -18.38
N ASN A 66 1.69 -13.34 -18.95
CA ASN A 66 1.32 -12.06 -18.36
C ASN A 66 -0.20 -11.97 -18.24
N THR A 67 -0.64 -11.40 -17.14
CA THR A 67 -2.03 -11.00 -16.90
C THR A 67 -2.13 -9.53 -16.43
N ILE A 68 -1.00 -8.82 -16.45
CA ILE A 68 -0.90 -7.37 -16.35
C ILE A 68 -0.48 -6.84 -17.72
N TYR A 69 -1.11 -5.77 -18.19
CA TYR A 69 -0.86 -5.22 -19.52
C TYR A 69 -0.76 -3.69 -19.46
N GLN A 70 0.34 -3.14 -19.95
CA GLN A 70 0.48 -1.69 -20.06
C GLN A 70 -0.50 -1.14 -21.09
N LEU A 71 -1.17 -0.05 -20.73
CA LEU A 71 -2.14 0.60 -21.61
C LEU A 71 -1.45 1.30 -22.77
N THR A 72 -2.04 1.19 -23.95
CA THR A 72 -1.59 1.86 -25.16
C THR A 72 -2.76 2.47 -25.92
N ASN A 73 -2.50 3.53 -26.69
CA ASN A 73 -3.43 4.01 -27.69
C ASN A 73 -3.22 3.23 -28.99
N VAL A 74 -4.26 2.51 -29.43
CA VAL A 74 -4.29 1.71 -30.66
C VAL A 74 -3.93 2.51 -31.92
N LEU A 75 -4.05 3.85 -31.90
CA LEU A 75 -3.72 4.72 -33.03
C LEU A 75 -2.31 5.30 -33.00
N GLU A 76 -1.69 5.42 -31.82
CA GLU A 76 -0.45 6.18 -31.64
C GLU A 76 0.75 5.32 -31.25
N THR A 77 0.56 4.02 -30.96
CA THR A 77 1.60 3.12 -30.41
C THR A 77 2.29 3.65 -29.14
N LYS A 78 1.70 4.69 -28.53
CA LYS A 78 2.22 5.34 -27.34
C LYS A 78 1.77 4.54 -26.13
N LEU A 79 2.74 4.09 -25.35
CA LEU A 79 2.50 3.47 -24.06
C LEU A 79 2.17 4.55 -23.02
N TYR A 80 1.23 4.24 -22.14
CA TYR A 80 0.85 5.11 -21.03
C TYR A 80 1.54 4.69 -19.73
N SER A 81 1.67 5.61 -18.78
CA SER A 81 2.05 5.31 -17.40
C SER A 81 0.87 4.73 -16.62
N ALA A 82 0.22 3.71 -17.17
CA ALA A 82 -0.88 2.98 -16.56
C ALA A 82 -0.95 1.58 -17.15
N ALA A 83 -1.36 0.60 -16.34
CA ALA A 83 -1.53 -0.78 -16.76
C ALA A 83 -2.80 -1.38 -16.17
N VAL A 84 -3.27 -2.49 -16.73
CA VAL A 84 -4.44 -3.22 -16.26
C VAL A 84 -3.99 -4.57 -15.77
N ALA A 85 -4.24 -4.85 -14.49
CA ALA A 85 -4.15 -6.17 -13.90
C ALA A 85 -5.49 -6.89 -14.04
N VAL A 86 -5.49 -8.00 -14.77
CA VAL A 86 -6.66 -8.86 -14.99
C VAL A 86 -6.58 -10.02 -14.01
N ILE A 87 -7.41 -9.98 -12.98
CA ILE A 87 -7.42 -10.99 -11.92
C ILE A 87 -8.58 -11.95 -12.16
N ASP A 88 -8.28 -13.12 -12.74
CA ASP A 88 -9.22 -14.26 -12.84
C ASP A 88 -9.75 -14.60 -11.45
N VAL A 89 -11.06 -14.51 -11.26
CA VAL A 89 -11.69 -14.88 -9.99
C VAL A 89 -11.93 -16.39 -9.96
N ASP A 90 -11.53 -17.06 -8.89
CA ASP A 90 -11.75 -18.48 -8.68
C ASP A 90 -13.27 -18.82 -8.80
N PRO A 91 -13.66 -19.76 -9.67
CA PRO A 91 -15.04 -20.21 -9.78
C PRO A 91 -15.70 -20.67 -8.47
N ALA A 92 -14.92 -21.21 -7.53
CA ALA A 92 -15.42 -21.62 -6.22
C ALA A 92 -15.92 -20.42 -5.40
N VAL A 93 -15.37 -19.23 -5.65
CA VAL A 93 -15.76 -17.98 -5.00
C VAL A 93 -16.96 -17.35 -5.72
N LEU A 94 -17.03 -17.45 -7.05
CA LEU A 94 -18.12 -16.88 -7.87
C LEU A 94 -19.53 -17.36 -7.48
N ALA A 95 -19.66 -18.58 -6.96
CA ALA A 95 -20.95 -19.12 -6.51
C ALA A 95 -21.62 -18.27 -5.42
N LYS A 96 -20.85 -17.48 -4.65
CA LYS A 96 -21.39 -16.53 -3.65
C LYS A 96 -21.92 -15.23 -4.26
N TYR A 97 -21.51 -14.90 -5.49
CA TYR A 97 -21.75 -13.61 -6.15
C TYR A 97 -22.66 -13.73 -7.38
N SER A 98 -23.26 -14.90 -7.62
CA SER A 98 -24.17 -15.15 -8.73
C SER A 98 -25.56 -14.55 -8.47
N SER A 99 -25.71 -13.25 -8.76
CA SER A 99 -26.95 -12.45 -8.79
C SER A 99 -27.63 -12.19 -7.42
N PRO A 100 -28.10 -10.95 -7.15
CA PRO A 100 -28.21 -9.80 -8.05
C PRO A 100 -27.09 -8.77 -7.93
N GLN A 101 -26.04 -9.02 -7.14
CA GLN A 101 -24.92 -8.08 -6.98
C GLN A 101 -23.59 -8.75 -7.32
N SER A 102 -23.01 -8.34 -8.45
CA SER A 102 -21.66 -8.72 -8.91
C SER A 102 -20.57 -7.89 -8.22
N LEU A 103 -20.75 -7.62 -6.93
CA LEU A 103 -19.88 -6.76 -6.12
C LEU A 103 -19.15 -7.62 -5.10
N VAL A 104 -17.84 -7.42 -4.98
CA VAL A 104 -16.98 -8.13 -4.03
C VAL A 104 -16.16 -7.12 -3.23
N ASN A 105 -16.03 -7.35 -1.93
CA ASN A 105 -15.09 -6.61 -1.10
C ASN A 105 -13.73 -7.27 -1.19
N VAL A 106 -12.72 -6.51 -1.59
CA VAL A 106 -11.38 -7.03 -1.86
C VAL A 106 -10.34 -6.30 -1.05
N VAL A 107 -9.35 -7.06 -0.60
CA VAL A 107 -8.05 -6.56 -0.16
C VAL A 107 -7.03 -6.95 -1.20
N VAL A 108 -6.14 -6.03 -1.58
CA VAL A 108 -5.04 -6.35 -2.50
C VAL A 108 -3.67 -6.28 -1.85
N SER A 109 -2.86 -7.30 -2.11
CA SER A 109 -1.43 -7.31 -1.80
C SER A 109 -0.64 -7.15 -3.09
N VAL A 110 0.29 -6.20 -3.11
CA VAL A 110 1.18 -5.97 -4.26
C VAL A 110 2.59 -6.34 -3.88
N THR A 111 3.18 -7.24 -4.65
CA THR A 111 4.57 -7.67 -4.48
C THR A 111 5.34 -7.46 -5.78
N ARG A 112 6.65 -7.27 -5.67
CA ARG A 112 7.59 -7.26 -6.78
C ARG A 112 8.85 -8.00 -6.42
N GLY A 113 9.28 -8.94 -7.27
CA GLY A 113 10.43 -9.79 -6.96
C GLY A 113 10.26 -10.58 -5.65
N GLY A 114 9.00 -10.83 -5.24
CA GLY A 114 8.65 -11.45 -3.97
C GLY A 114 8.60 -10.50 -2.76
N SER A 115 9.05 -9.26 -2.89
CA SER A 115 8.98 -8.24 -1.83
C SER A 115 7.66 -7.48 -1.88
N LYS A 116 7.02 -7.24 -0.73
CA LYS A 116 5.80 -6.42 -0.65
C LYS A 116 6.15 -4.96 -0.94
N ILE A 117 5.52 -4.35 -1.94
CA ILE A 117 5.74 -2.94 -2.30
C ILE A 117 4.57 -2.04 -1.93
N ARG A 118 3.39 -2.61 -1.65
CA ARG A 118 2.24 -1.88 -1.14
C ARG A 118 1.44 -2.74 -0.16
N GLU A 119 0.97 -2.10 0.90
CA GLU A 119 0.06 -2.66 1.91
C GLU A 119 -1.40 -2.64 1.47
N ASP A 120 -2.14 -3.58 2.08
CA ASP A 120 -3.49 -4.03 1.86
C ASP A 120 -4.49 -2.87 1.64
N SER A 121 -4.76 -2.51 0.37
CA SER A 121 -5.85 -1.59 0.02
C SER A 121 -7.16 -2.36 0.15
N LEU A 122 -8.04 -1.92 1.04
CA LEU A 122 -9.39 -2.45 1.17
C LEU A 122 -10.33 -1.62 0.29
N ASP A 123 -10.84 -2.25 -0.76
CA ASP A 123 -11.79 -1.67 -1.69
C ASP A 123 -13.13 -2.39 -1.55
N TYR A 124 -14.19 -1.61 -1.33
CA TYR A 124 -15.55 -2.10 -1.14
C TYR A 124 -16.32 -2.07 -2.45
N ASP A 125 -17.24 -3.01 -2.61
CA ASP A 125 -18.19 -3.05 -3.73
C ASP A 125 -17.50 -3.03 -5.11
N VAL A 126 -16.44 -3.82 -5.27
CA VAL A 126 -15.71 -3.92 -6.54
C VAL A 126 -16.52 -4.73 -7.55
N GLN A 127 -16.76 -4.15 -8.72
CA GLN A 127 -17.54 -4.78 -9.78
C GLN A 127 -16.72 -5.86 -10.50
N LEU A 128 -17.33 -7.05 -10.65
CA LEU A 128 -16.80 -8.12 -11.47
C LEU A 128 -17.11 -7.89 -12.96
N TRP A 129 -16.15 -8.18 -13.82
CA TRP A 129 -16.28 -8.13 -15.27
C TRP A 129 -16.27 -9.52 -15.88
N GLY A 130 -17.05 -9.72 -16.94
CA GLY A 130 -17.10 -10.98 -17.69
C GLY A 130 -18.25 -11.91 -17.30
N SER A 131 -18.28 -13.08 -17.92
CA SER A 131 -19.32 -14.09 -17.71
C SER A 131 -18.71 -15.47 -17.60
N SER A 132 -19.25 -16.28 -16.68
CA SER A 132 -18.70 -17.61 -16.39
C SER A 132 -18.65 -18.47 -17.65
N GLY A 133 -17.47 -19.06 -17.94
CA GLY A 133 -17.29 -20.00 -19.04
C GLY A 133 -16.99 -19.37 -20.41
N SER A 134 -16.94 -18.04 -20.51
CA SER A 134 -16.42 -17.34 -21.69
C SER A 134 -15.05 -16.75 -21.37
N PRO A 135 -13.92 -17.33 -21.83
CA PRO A 135 -12.61 -16.74 -21.59
C PRO A 135 -12.55 -15.35 -22.21
N TYR A 136 -12.06 -14.38 -21.47
CA TYR A 136 -11.79 -13.06 -22.00
C TYR A 136 -10.57 -13.11 -22.93
N ALA A 137 -10.70 -12.52 -24.12
CA ALA A 137 -9.59 -12.39 -25.06
C ALA A 137 -8.77 -11.13 -24.71
N VAL A 138 -7.93 -11.22 -23.68
CA VAL A 138 -6.96 -10.15 -23.41
C VAL A 138 -5.73 -10.41 -24.27
N PRO A 139 -5.36 -9.50 -25.17
CA PRO A 139 -4.31 -9.75 -26.15
C PRO A 139 -2.94 -9.73 -25.49
N LEU A 140 -2.05 -10.56 -26.04
CA LEU A 140 -0.61 -10.34 -25.93
C LEU A 140 -0.26 -9.13 -26.81
N THR A 141 0.20 -8.04 -26.21
CA THR A 141 0.83 -6.96 -26.97
C THR A 141 2.19 -7.45 -27.45
N SER A 142 2.30 -7.84 -28.73
CA SER A 142 3.59 -7.75 -29.41
C SER A 142 3.75 -6.31 -29.89
N VAL A 143 4.73 -5.61 -29.35
CA VAL A 143 5.35 -4.49 -30.04
C VAL A 143 5.77 -5.03 -31.41
N LEU A 144 5.24 -4.47 -32.51
CA LEU A 144 5.43 -4.86 -33.93
C LEU A 144 4.34 -5.76 -34.56
N GLY A 145 3.21 -5.15 -34.93
CA GLY A 145 2.56 -5.47 -36.21
C GLY A 145 1.83 -6.81 -36.36
N VAL A 146 1.37 -7.45 -35.29
CA VAL A 146 0.49 -8.63 -35.39
C VAL A 146 -0.90 -8.29 -34.88
N GLY A 147 -1.93 -8.61 -35.66
CA GLY A 147 -3.33 -8.42 -35.28
C GLY A 147 -3.66 -9.18 -34.00
N GLY A 148 -3.99 -8.44 -32.94
CA GLY A 148 -4.51 -8.94 -31.68
C GLY A 148 -5.82 -8.24 -31.32
N THR A 149 -6.68 -8.90 -30.54
CA THR A 149 -7.96 -8.35 -30.05
C THR A 149 -7.70 -7.35 -28.93
N SER A 150 -7.82 -6.04 -29.15
CA SER A 150 -7.67 -5.03 -28.07
C SER A 150 -8.77 -5.18 -27.00
N LEU A 151 -8.40 -5.23 -25.72
CA LEU A 151 -9.34 -4.94 -24.64
C LEU A 151 -9.53 -3.41 -24.61
N ALA A 152 -10.70 -2.93 -25.01
CA ALA A 152 -11.10 -1.57 -24.67
C ALA A 152 -11.44 -1.53 -23.17
N LEU A 153 -11.15 -0.40 -22.50
CA LEU A 153 -11.67 -0.08 -21.16
C LEU A 153 -12.70 1.04 -21.31
N ASP A 154 -13.86 0.72 -21.85
CA ASP A 154 -14.95 1.66 -22.10
C ASP A 154 -16.07 1.59 -21.05
N GLY A 155 -15.94 0.69 -20.07
CA GLY A 155 -16.92 0.51 -18.99
C GLY A 155 -18.17 -0.26 -19.42
N THR A 156 -18.18 -0.87 -20.61
CA THR A 156 -19.26 -1.76 -21.06
C THR A 156 -18.96 -3.22 -20.71
N GLU A 157 -19.98 -4.08 -20.77
CA GLU A 157 -19.79 -5.53 -20.57
C GLU A 157 -18.80 -6.12 -21.60
N SER A 158 -18.76 -5.57 -22.81
CA SER A 158 -17.86 -5.98 -23.89
C SER A 158 -16.46 -5.37 -23.80
N GLY A 159 -16.33 -4.19 -23.21
CA GLY A 159 -15.10 -3.40 -23.17
C GLY A 159 -14.61 -3.12 -21.75
N GLY A 160 -14.61 -4.14 -20.88
CA GLY A 160 -13.92 -4.11 -19.60
C GLY A 160 -14.48 -3.09 -18.59
N ILE A 161 -15.12 -3.58 -17.53
CA ILE A 161 -15.52 -2.72 -16.40
C ILE A 161 -14.36 -2.64 -15.41
N VAL A 162 -13.80 -1.45 -15.22
CA VAL A 162 -12.75 -1.20 -14.21
C VAL A 162 -13.36 -1.32 -12.82
N GLY A 163 -12.83 -2.22 -12.01
CA GLY A 163 -13.25 -2.41 -10.63
C GLY A 163 -12.78 -1.26 -9.74
N PHE A 164 -11.49 -0.95 -9.76
CA PHE A 164 -10.90 0.16 -9.02
C PHE A 164 -9.52 0.56 -9.58
N TYR A 165 -9.00 1.68 -9.06
CA TYR A 165 -7.69 2.23 -9.41
C TYR A 165 -6.72 2.05 -8.25
N LEU A 166 -5.52 1.56 -8.56
CA LEU A 166 -4.48 1.26 -7.58
C LEU A 166 -3.20 2.04 -7.89
N ALA A 167 -2.94 3.05 -7.07
CA ALA A 167 -1.66 3.78 -7.11
C ALA A 167 -0.50 2.89 -6.65
N LEU A 168 0.43 2.55 -7.53
CA LEU A 168 1.68 1.92 -7.15
C LEU A 168 2.61 2.96 -6.52
N PRO A 169 3.60 2.53 -5.72
CA PRO A 169 4.69 3.41 -5.30
C PRO A 169 5.41 4.03 -6.53
N ASP A 170 6.13 5.13 -6.33
CA ASP A 170 6.99 5.74 -7.34
C ASP A 170 8.10 4.75 -7.78
N PRO A 171 8.30 4.50 -9.09
CA PRO A 171 9.40 3.67 -9.56
C PRO A 171 10.80 4.08 -9.12
N ALA A 172 10.99 5.35 -8.81
CA ALA A 172 12.25 5.83 -8.25
C ALA A 172 12.58 5.23 -6.88
N PHE A 173 11.63 4.54 -6.22
CA PHE A 173 11.89 3.81 -4.97
C PHE A 173 12.76 2.56 -5.17
N ASP A 174 12.71 1.91 -6.33
CA ASP A 174 13.52 0.71 -6.61
C ASP A 174 14.91 1.05 -7.19
N ALA A 175 15.10 2.29 -7.63
CA ALA A 175 16.31 2.78 -8.25
C ALA A 175 17.39 3.15 -7.21
N GLY A 176 17.84 2.17 -6.41
CA GLY A 176 19.18 2.17 -5.84
C GLY A 176 19.53 3.17 -4.73
N SER A 177 18.58 3.73 -3.97
CA SER A 177 18.91 4.71 -2.92
C SER A 177 19.33 4.14 -1.56
N GLY A 178 19.35 2.81 -1.38
CA GLY A 178 19.67 2.20 -0.09
C GLY A 178 18.50 2.31 0.91
N THR A 179 17.86 1.16 1.15
CA THR A 179 17.23 0.63 2.39
C THR A 179 16.44 1.49 3.40
N THR A 180 16.35 2.82 3.29
CA THR A 180 15.95 3.65 4.45
C THR A 180 14.82 4.62 4.10
N TYR A 181 13.87 4.17 3.29
CA TYR A 181 12.73 4.98 2.88
C TYR A 181 11.42 4.24 3.15
N LEU A 182 10.50 4.92 3.83
CA LEU A 182 9.18 4.36 4.20
C LEU A 182 8.10 5.39 3.87
N VAL A 183 7.28 5.10 2.85
CA VAL A 183 6.10 5.91 2.55
C VAL A 183 5.01 5.57 3.58
N PRO A 184 4.37 6.58 4.20
CA PRO A 184 3.13 6.34 4.92
C PRO A 184 2.07 5.75 3.98
N PRO A 185 1.26 4.77 4.45
CA PRO A 185 0.12 4.28 3.69
C PRO A 185 -0.79 5.42 3.21
N ALA A 186 -1.24 5.33 1.94
CA ALA A 186 -2.03 6.40 1.30
C ALA A 186 -3.41 6.61 1.96
N ASP A 187 -3.93 5.59 2.63
CA ASP A 187 -5.17 5.61 3.43
C ASP A 187 -4.97 6.26 4.82
N GLY A 188 -3.75 6.66 5.17
CA GLY A 188 -3.41 7.21 6.47
C GLY A 188 -3.28 6.17 7.58
N GLY A 189 -3.31 4.87 7.25
CA GLY A 189 -3.09 3.77 8.17
C GLY A 189 -1.67 3.71 8.72
N ALA A 190 -1.48 2.86 9.74
CA ALA A 190 -0.15 2.60 10.28
C ALA A 190 0.67 1.72 9.31
N PRO A 191 1.96 2.00 9.11
CA PRO A 191 2.84 1.11 8.35
C PRO A 191 3.03 -0.23 9.07
N ALA A 192 3.38 -1.28 8.32
CA ALA A 192 3.75 -2.56 8.89
C ALA A 192 4.85 -2.42 9.95
N PHE A 193 4.66 -3.10 11.08
CA PHE A 193 5.58 -3.00 12.23
C PHE A 193 7.01 -3.40 11.87
N ALA A 194 7.18 -4.46 11.08
CA ALA A 194 8.51 -4.94 10.69
C ALA A 194 9.26 -3.93 9.81
N ASP A 195 8.55 -3.30 8.87
CA ASP A 195 9.12 -2.31 7.95
C ASP A 195 9.44 -1.02 8.70
N LEU A 196 8.54 -0.56 9.57
CA LEU A 196 8.78 0.59 10.44
C LEU A 196 10.01 0.39 11.31
N LYS A 197 10.11 -0.79 11.95
CA LYS A 197 11.28 -1.14 12.76
C LYS A 197 12.57 -1.13 11.94
N ALA A 198 12.58 -1.82 10.79
CA ALA A 198 13.77 -1.91 9.95
C ALA A 198 14.24 -0.53 9.47
N ALA A 199 13.30 0.32 9.05
CA ALA A 199 13.59 1.67 8.58
C ALA A 199 14.13 2.57 9.69
N VAL A 200 13.52 2.56 10.89
CA VAL A 200 14.00 3.35 12.03
C VAL A 200 15.37 2.87 12.50
N ASP A 201 15.58 1.55 12.60
CA ASP A 201 16.87 0.98 12.99
C ASP A 201 17.98 1.36 12.00
N ALA A 202 17.68 1.42 10.69
CA ALA A 202 18.62 1.84 9.67
C ALA A 202 19.05 3.31 9.83
N ILE A 203 18.11 4.24 10.07
CA ILE A 203 18.44 5.63 10.38
C ILE A 203 19.29 5.74 11.65
N LEU A 204 18.87 5.07 12.73
CA LEU A 204 19.58 5.11 14.00
C LEU A 204 21.00 4.53 13.92
N ALA A 205 21.25 3.61 12.98
CA ALA A 205 22.57 3.05 12.73
C ALA A 205 23.51 4.01 11.97
N GLU A 206 22.96 4.97 11.21
CA GLU A 206 23.71 5.99 10.48
C GLU A 206 24.08 7.20 11.35
N ASP A 207 23.45 7.37 12.53
CA ASP A 207 23.69 8.51 13.43
C ASP A 207 25.15 8.52 13.95
N PRO A 208 25.97 9.52 13.57
CA PRO A 208 27.36 9.61 13.99
C PRO A 208 27.54 9.99 15.46
N SER A 209 26.48 10.46 16.13
CA SER A 209 26.50 10.92 17.53
C SER A 209 26.31 9.79 18.56
N GLY A 210 26.05 8.57 18.08
CA GLY A 210 25.82 7.36 18.87
C GLY A 210 24.40 6.83 18.73
N VAL A 211 24.23 5.54 18.98
CA VAL A 211 22.92 4.87 18.83
C VAL A 211 21.99 5.36 19.94
N SER A 212 21.02 6.21 19.59
CA SER A 212 19.91 6.55 20.48
C SER A 212 19.14 5.28 20.84
N ASP A 213 18.74 5.11 22.10
CA ASP A 213 17.93 3.96 22.50
C ASP A 213 16.56 4.06 21.80
N PRO A 214 16.19 3.10 20.94
CA PRO A 214 14.90 3.12 20.27
C PRO A 214 13.71 3.04 21.24
N ALA A 215 13.91 2.64 22.50
CA ALA A 215 12.89 2.65 23.54
C ALA A 215 12.73 4.01 24.27
N ASP A 216 13.57 5.00 23.98
CA ASP A 216 13.56 6.32 24.65
C ASP A 216 13.65 7.48 23.65
N LEU A 217 12.94 7.38 22.53
CA LEU A 217 12.93 8.44 21.52
C LEU A 217 12.00 9.57 21.96
N THR A 218 12.53 10.80 21.97
CA THR A 218 11.73 12.01 22.17
C THR A 218 10.85 12.30 20.95
N PRO A 219 9.76 13.08 21.10
CA PRO A 219 8.94 13.49 19.95
C PRO A 219 9.74 14.23 18.86
N GLN A 220 10.76 15.02 19.23
CA GLN A 220 11.62 15.69 18.24
C GLN A 220 12.51 14.71 17.49
N GLN A 221 13.09 13.71 18.18
CA GLN A 221 13.86 12.66 17.52
C GLN A 221 12.98 11.84 16.56
N CYS A 222 11.76 11.50 16.99
CA CYS A 222 10.80 10.81 16.12
C CYS A 222 10.48 11.61 14.86
N LEU A 223 10.27 12.93 14.98
CA LEU A 223 10.04 13.80 13.84
C LEU A 223 11.26 13.93 12.93
N HIS A 224 12.46 13.98 13.50
CA HIS A 224 13.69 14.02 12.73
C HIS A 224 13.87 12.74 11.90
N ILE A 225 13.75 11.58 12.53
CA ILE A 225 13.81 10.27 11.87
C ILE A 225 12.74 10.20 10.77
N ALA A 226 11.50 10.62 11.06
CA ALA A 226 10.43 10.64 10.07
C ALA A 226 10.75 11.48 8.84
N ARG A 227 11.40 12.65 9.02
CA ARG A 227 11.81 13.52 7.90
C ARG A 227 12.89 12.88 7.04
N GLU A 228 13.80 12.11 7.64
CA GLU A 228 14.82 11.38 6.88
C GLU A 228 14.19 10.23 6.10
N LEU A 229 13.26 9.49 6.72
CA LEU A 229 12.53 8.40 6.07
C LEU A 229 11.62 8.85 4.94
N VAL A 230 11.06 10.06 4.99
CA VAL A 230 10.17 10.61 3.93
C VAL A 230 10.94 11.48 2.93
N GLY A 231 12.11 12.00 3.31
CA GLY A 231 12.89 12.98 2.56
C GLY A 231 13.72 12.43 1.38
N ASN A 232 13.28 11.37 0.71
CA ASN A 232 14.03 10.79 -0.42
C ASN A 232 13.94 11.67 -1.68
N ARG A 233 15.04 12.35 -1.99
CA ARG A 233 15.15 13.26 -3.14
C ARG A 233 15.20 12.53 -4.49
N TYR A 234 15.47 11.24 -4.54
CA TYR A 234 15.35 10.46 -5.78
C TYR A 234 13.89 10.25 -6.16
N ALA A 235 13.04 9.92 -5.17
CA ALA A 235 11.62 9.74 -5.39
C ALA A 235 10.84 11.05 -5.53
N ALA A 236 11.15 12.02 -4.68
CA ALA A 236 10.55 13.36 -4.71
C ALA A 236 11.64 14.40 -4.97
N PRO A 237 12.11 14.54 -6.23
CA PRO A 237 13.12 15.54 -6.57
C PRO A 237 12.64 16.94 -6.27
N LEU A 238 13.59 17.83 -5.97
CA LEU A 238 13.29 19.24 -5.79
C LEU A 238 12.59 19.81 -7.03
N PRO A 239 11.56 20.65 -6.86
CA PRO A 239 11.02 21.41 -7.97
C PRO A 239 12.14 22.15 -8.70
N ALA A 240 12.17 22.03 -10.02
CA ALA A 240 13.12 22.75 -10.85
C ALA A 240 12.51 24.10 -11.27
N PRO A 241 13.26 25.20 -11.20
CA PRO A 241 12.80 26.49 -11.73
C PRO A 241 12.72 26.47 -13.26
N SER A 242 11.91 27.36 -13.84
CA SER A 242 11.77 27.51 -15.31
C SER A 242 13.02 28.10 -15.98
N SER A 243 13.85 28.80 -15.22
CA SER A 243 15.13 29.37 -15.65
C SER A 243 16.17 29.23 -14.53
N ALA A 244 17.41 29.64 -14.76
CA ALA A 244 18.43 29.61 -13.72
C ALA A 244 17.95 30.42 -12.50
N VAL A 245 18.11 29.88 -11.28
CA VAL A 245 17.64 30.54 -10.04
C VAL A 245 18.13 31.98 -9.97
N GLN A 246 19.39 32.24 -10.34
CA GLN A 246 19.92 33.60 -10.35
C GLN A 246 19.10 34.53 -11.26
N GLU A 247 18.78 34.09 -12.48
CA GLU A 247 17.98 34.87 -13.43
C GLU A 247 16.56 35.08 -12.90
N LEU A 248 15.94 34.03 -12.36
CA LEU A 248 14.60 34.07 -11.77
C LEU A 248 14.46 35.15 -10.67
N TYR A 249 15.51 35.38 -9.90
CA TYR A 249 15.52 36.35 -8.78
C TYR A 249 16.11 37.73 -9.12
N THR A 250 16.68 37.92 -10.32
CA THR A 250 17.29 39.21 -10.71
C THR A 250 16.59 39.89 -11.89
N SER A 251 16.26 39.14 -12.92
CA SER A 251 15.77 39.67 -14.20
C SER A 251 14.59 38.87 -14.79
N GLY A 252 14.18 37.80 -14.13
CA GLY A 252 13.08 36.93 -14.54
C GLY A 252 11.69 37.55 -14.32
N SER A 253 10.68 36.86 -14.84
CA SER A 253 9.28 37.23 -14.60
C SER A 253 8.92 37.02 -13.13
N ASP A 254 8.24 38.02 -12.55
CA ASP A 254 7.79 37.96 -11.16
C ASP A 254 6.71 36.86 -10.96
N ASP A 255 6.00 36.49 -12.02
CA ASP A 255 5.05 35.37 -12.03
C ASP A 255 5.76 34.01 -12.00
N ASP A 256 6.83 33.85 -12.77
CA ASP A 256 7.64 32.62 -12.78
C ASP A 256 8.28 32.38 -11.40
N ARG A 257 8.79 33.46 -10.78
CA ARG A 257 9.36 33.40 -9.42
C ARG A 257 8.32 32.96 -8.40
N LYS A 258 7.12 33.57 -8.41
CA LYS A 258 6.01 33.20 -7.51
C LYS A 258 5.56 31.77 -7.73
N HIS A 259 5.49 31.32 -8.98
CA HIS A 259 5.11 29.94 -9.29
C HIS A 259 6.15 28.95 -8.73
N PHE A 260 7.44 29.22 -8.92
CA PHE A 260 8.51 28.41 -8.35
C PHE A 260 8.47 28.37 -6.82
N GLU A 261 8.34 29.52 -6.16
CA GLU A 261 8.26 29.62 -4.69
C GLU A 261 7.02 28.89 -4.14
N SER A 262 5.87 29.03 -4.80
CA SER A 262 4.64 28.31 -4.44
C SER A 262 4.80 26.80 -4.59
N THR A 263 5.43 26.35 -5.67
CA THR A 263 5.72 24.93 -5.90
C THR A 263 6.67 24.39 -4.83
N LEU A 264 7.72 25.15 -4.48
CA LEU A 264 8.67 24.79 -3.44
C LEU A 264 8.03 24.75 -2.05
N GLN A 265 7.15 25.70 -1.73
CA GLN A 265 6.40 25.72 -0.49
C GLN A 265 5.46 24.51 -0.39
N SER A 266 4.74 24.19 -1.47
CA SER A 266 3.84 23.03 -1.53
C SER A 266 4.61 21.71 -1.39
N TYR A 267 5.79 21.63 -1.99
CA TYR A 267 6.71 20.51 -1.85
C TYR A 267 7.11 20.27 -0.39
N TYR A 268 7.59 21.30 0.31
CA TYR A 268 7.96 21.16 1.72
C TYR A 268 6.77 20.90 2.65
N ALA A 269 5.61 21.53 2.38
CA ALA A 269 4.40 21.29 3.15
C ALA A 269 3.93 19.84 3.07
N THR A 270 4.07 19.20 1.90
CA THR A 270 3.72 17.78 1.72
C THR A 270 4.65 16.88 2.51
N LEU A 271 5.97 17.10 2.40
CA LEU A 271 6.97 16.32 3.15
C LEU A 271 6.79 16.47 4.67
N ASP A 272 6.58 17.69 5.16
CA ASP A 272 6.36 17.92 6.60
C ASP A 272 5.06 17.29 7.09
N ALA A 273 4.00 17.27 6.28
CA ALA A 273 2.74 16.61 6.63
C ALA A 273 2.89 15.08 6.70
N GLU A 274 3.62 14.47 5.77
CA GLU A 274 3.93 13.04 5.78
C GLU A 274 4.86 12.66 6.93
N ALA A 275 5.93 13.43 7.15
CA ALA A 275 6.83 13.23 8.28
C ALA A 275 6.10 13.39 9.63
N GLY A 276 5.22 14.38 9.75
CA GLY A 276 4.41 14.59 10.95
C GLY A 276 3.51 13.40 11.28
N ARG A 277 2.89 12.78 10.26
CA ARG A 277 2.11 11.54 10.44
C ARG A 277 3.00 10.37 10.84
N LEU A 278 4.10 10.15 10.13
CA LEU A 278 5.02 9.04 10.40
C LEU A 278 5.67 9.13 11.78
N ALA A 279 5.98 10.36 12.24
CA ALA A 279 6.52 10.60 13.58
C ALA A 279 5.60 10.08 14.68
N GLY A 280 4.28 10.17 14.51
CA GLY A 280 3.31 9.60 15.45
C GLY A 280 3.41 8.08 15.57
N PHE A 281 3.59 7.39 14.44
CA PHE A 281 3.79 5.93 14.43
C PHE A 281 5.14 5.53 15.03
N ILE A 282 6.23 6.27 14.73
CA ILE A 282 7.55 6.04 15.34
C ILE A 282 7.49 6.23 16.85
N TYR A 283 6.81 7.28 17.32
CA TYR A 283 6.64 7.52 18.75
C TYR A 283 5.86 6.40 19.43
N ALA A 284 4.76 5.93 18.83
CA ALA A 284 4.00 4.79 19.34
C ALA A 284 4.83 3.50 19.39
N TRP A 285 5.66 3.26 18.37
CA TRP A 285 6.60 2.15 18.31
C TRP A 285 7.65 2.22 19.43
N SER A 286 8.28 3.38 19.62
CA SER A 286 9.26 3.62 20.69
C SER A 286 8.65 3.42 22.07
N ALA A 287 7.45 3.96 22.31
CA ALA A 287 6.70 3.77 23.54
C ALA A 287 6.36 2.30 23.79
N ALA A 288 6.00 1.54 22.75
CA ALA A 288 5.73 0.11 22.87
C ALA A 288 6.99 -0.69 23.27
N LEU A 289 8.16 -0.33 22.75
CA LEU A 289 9.44 -0.90 23.18
C LEU A 289 9.72 -0.61 24.66
N ASN A 290 9.50 0.63 25.11
CA ASN A 290 9.65 1.01 26.51
C ASN A 290 8.71 0.20 27.42
N CYS A 291 7.42 0.14 27.08
CA CYS A 291 6.42 -0.66 27.80
C CYS A 291 6.83 -2.14 27.86
N THR A 292 7.39 -2.69 26.78
CA THR A 292 7.91 -4.05 26.75
C THR A 292 9.08 -4.23 27.73
N GLY A 293 10.02 -3.27 27.75
CA GLY A 293 11.13 -3.24 28.70
C GLY A 293 10.65 -3.20 30.15
N LEU A 294 9.74 -2.27 30.46
CA LEU A 294 9.13 -2.12 31.79
C LEU A 294 8.37 -3.38 32.22
N THR A 295 7.63 -4.00 31.30
CA THR A 295 6.89 -5.24 31.58
C THR A 295 7.84 -6.40 31.88
N LYS A 296 8.94 -6.53 31.12
CA LYS A 296 9.97 -7.55 31.36
C LYS A 296 10.72 -7.34 32.68
N ALA A 297 10.94 -6.09 33.06
CA ALA A 297 11.61 -5.72 34.32
C ALA A 297 10.67 -5.80 35.54
N ALA A 298 9.35 -5.90 35.33
CA ALA A 298 8.38 -5.93 36.41
C ALA A 298 8.50 -7.25 37.21
N ALA A 299 8.78 -7.14 38.50
CA ALA A 299 8.86 -8.30 39.40
C ALA A 299 7.49 -8.90 39.74
N ARG A 300 6.39 -8.25 39.36
CA ARG A 300 5.01 -8.61 39.72
C ARG A 300 4.06 -8.24 38.59
N ALA A 301 3.02 -9.06 38.39
CA ALA A 301 1.88 -8.75 37.53
C ALA A 301 0.62 -8.53 38.38
N ALA A 302 -0.17 -7.52 38.05
CA ALA A 302 -1.48 -7.27 38.66
C ALA A 302 -2.59 -7.78 37.73
N LEU A 303 -3.48 -8.61 38.27
CA LEU A 303 -4.64 -9.13 37.55
C LEU A 303 -5.90 -8.71 38.31
N THR A 304 -6.80 -8.01 37.62
CA THR A 304 -8.08 -7.55 38.19
C THR A 304 -9.21 -8.39 37.64
N PHE A 305 -9.97 -9.03 38.52
CA PHE A 305 -11.11 -9.86 38.12
C PHE A 305 -12.41 -9.23 38.61
N PRO A 306 -13.45 -9.13 37.75
CA PRO A 306 -14.76 -8.70 38.19
C PRO A 306 -15.38 -9.78 39.08
N LEU A 307 -15.66 -9.44 40.35
CA LEU A 307 -16.35 -10.32 41.28
C LEU A 307 -17.86 -10.23 41.05
N ARG A 308 -18.45 -11.31 40.51
CA ARG A 308 -19.91 -11.49 40.54
C ARG A 308 -20.31 -12.10 41.89
N VAL A 309 -20.82 -11.27 42.79
CA VAL A 309 -21.45 -11.71 44.03
C VAL A 309 -22.87 -12.19 43.72
N THR A 310 -23.09 -13.51 43.70
CA THR A 310 -24.40 -14.12 43.43
C THR A 310 -25.31 -14.20 44.66
N SER A 311 -24.80 -13.84 45.85
CA SER A 311 -25.57 -13.72 47.09
C SER A 311 -24.82 -12.82 48.08
N THR A 312 -25.57 -12.04 48.87
CA THR A 312 -25.02 -11.22 49.96
C THR A 312 -24.34 -12.12 51.00
N PRO A 313 -23.04 -11.95 51.30
CA PRO A 313 -22.37 -12.75 52.33
C PRO A 313 -22.99 -12.47 53.71
N GLY A 314 -23.28 -13.52 54.48
CA GLY A 314 -23.65 -13.37 55.89
C GLY A 314 -22.47 -12.88 56.73
N VAL A 315 -22.74 -12.28 57.90
CA VAL A 315 -21.78 -11.59 58.80
C VAL A 315 -20.57 -12.45 59.27
N ALA A 316 -20.50 -13.73 58.87
CA ALA A 316 -19.45 -14.68 59.21
C ALA A 316 -18.74 -15.34 58.00
N GLN A 317 -19.03 -14.94 56.75
CA GLN A 317 -18.40 -15.51 55.57
C GLN A 317 -17.51 -14.49 54.84
N ALA A 318 -16.22 -14.81 54.71
CA ALA A 318 -15.34 -14.11 53.78
C ALA A 318 -15.54 -14.68 52.37
N ALA A 319 -15.81 -13.83 51.39
CA ALA A 319 -15.83 -14.25 49.99
C ALA A 319 -14.42 -14.71 49.58
N GLN A 320 -14.24 -16.02 49.33
CA GLN A 320 -12.99 -16.56 48.80
C GLN A 320 -13.04 -16.55 47.27
N ALA A 321 -12.07 -15.91 46.63
CA ALA A 321 -11.82 -16.03 45.21
C ALA A 321 -10.58 -16.92 45.01
N GLY A 322 -10.75 -18.06 44.32
CA GLY A 322 -9.64 -18.92 43.91
C GLY A 322 -9.17 -18.52 42.51
N VAL A 323 -7.88 -18.23 42.35
CA VAL A 323 -7.24 -18.05 41.04
C VAL A 323 -6.50 -19.35 40.72
N VAL A 324 -6.91 -20.04 39.66
CA VAL A 324 -6.20 -21.22 39.16
C VAL A 324 -5.36 -20.77 37.96
N LEU A 325 -4.04 -20.85 38.10
CA LEU A 325 -3.09 -20.67 37.01
C LEU A 325 -2.74 -22.05 36.47
N HIS A 326 -3.13 -22.32 35.23
CA HIS A 326 -2.68 -23.50 34.50
C HIS A 326 -1.40 -23.15 33.75
N ASN A 327 -0.34 -23.92 33.98
CA ASN A 327 0.86 -23.92 33.14
C ASN A 327 0.57 -24.61 31.80
#